data_AF-A0A4V2JUI9-F1
#
_entry.id   AF-A0A4V2JUI9-F1
#
_cell.length_a   1.000
_cell.length_b   1.000
_cell.length_c   1.000
_cell.angle_alpha   90.00
_cell.angle_beta   90.00
_cell.angle_gamma   90.00
#
_symmetry.space_group_name_H-M   'P 1'
#
loop_
_entity.id
_entity.type
_entity.pdbx_description
1 polymer ?
#
loop_
_entity_poly.entity_id
_entity_poly.type
_entity_poly.pdbx_seq_one_letter_code
_entity_poly.pdbx_strand_id
1 'polypeptide(L)'
;MCVSDSHITTSLLKNILQLNFLEILAFNNTIICFEKKNLVIDSNTSISVFHFMGNKVLLPKNFLTLINVMKNLETLKIEVCDLQFLPIFTDICDVPKKVLKSLIIIVASEFSTMYLYFIRCVSDDLKHMEIHNLTFNEKDRFIFTRFVKMWYLKISNCSFKGINFNEMFSLYKEYKFTCIALTGIDILIEDVIFLKNLSHLTELNFNNCHFIERSYLSLTKKNFSGLKLLVCNIFFEDSRAFVDYSKDLTMFLSTEFSGDVLHVQNVFNHFS
;
A
#
# COMPACT_ATOMS: atom_id res chain seq x y z
N MET A 1 -21.62 -8.44 -6.27
CA MET A 1 -22.35 -7.50 -7.15
C MET A 1 -21.36 -6.47 -7.66
N CYS A 2 -21.30 -6.27 -8.98
CA CYS A 2 -20.53 -5.19 -9.58
C CYS A 2 -21.51 -4.19 -10.18
N VAL A 3 -21.36 -2.90 -9.85
CA VAL A 3 -22.12 -1.81 -10.49
C VAL A 3 -21.13 -0.91 -11.20
N SER A 4 -21.37 -0.69 -12.50
CA SER A 4 -20.44 0.03 -13.37
C SER A 4 -21.15 1.18 -14.08
N ASP A 5 -20.41 2.27 -14.34
CA ASP A 5 -20.81 3.38 -15.21
C ASP A 5 -22.22 3.93 -14.91
N SER A 6 -22.48 4.16 -13.63
CA SER A 6 -23.82 4.48 -13.13
C SER A 6 -23.81 5.65 -12.15
N HIS A 7 -24.98 6.28 -12.03
CA HIS A 7 -25.28 7.19 -10.93
C HIS A 7 -26.17 6.47 -9.92
N ILE A 8 -25.63 6.22 -8.73
CA ILE A 8 -26.38 5.56 -7.66
C ILE A 8 -26.86 6.61 -6.67
N THR A 9 -28.17 6.69 -6.47
CA THR A 9 -28.79 7.51 -5.41
C THR A 9 -28.56 6.87 -4.05
N THR A 10 -28.73 7.67 -2.99
CA THR A 10 -28.62 7.16 -1.61
C THR A 10 -29.64 6.05 -1.30
N SER A 11 -30.84 6.12 -1.90
CA SER A 11 -31.88 5.09 -1.75
C SER A 11 -31.49 3.77 -2.40
N LEU A 12 -30.94 3.79 -3.62
CA LEU A 12 -30.48 2.58 -4.29
C LEU A 12 -29.30 1.94 -3.55
N LEU A 13 -28.36 2.76 -3.06
CA LEU A 13 -27.26 2.28 -2.22
C LEU A 13 -27.76 1.56 -0.97
N LYS A 14 -28.79 2.09 -0.29
CA LYS A 14 -29.41 1.42 0.87
C LYS A 14 -29.96 0.04 0.51
N ASN A 15 -30.67 -0.06 -0.61
CA ASN A 15 -31.24 -1.33 -1.05
C ASN A 15 -30.15 -2.36 -1.35
N ILE A 16 -29.05 -1.94 -1.99
CA ILE A 16 -27.89 -2.81 -2.24
C ILE A 16 -27.29 -3.33 -0.93
N LEU A 17 -27.13 -2.45 0.06
CA LEU A 17 -26.53 -2.80 1.36
C LEU A 17 -27.44 -3.69 2.23
N GLN A 18 -28.75 -3.69 1.98
CA GLN A 18 -29.72 -4.59 2.64
C GLN A 18 -29.75 -6.00 2.06
N LEU A 19 -29.01 -6.27 0.97
CA LEU A 19 -28.88 -7.62 0.43
C LEU A 19 -28.01 -8.47 1.37
N ASN A 20 -28.63 -9.15 2.32
CA ASN A 20 -27.95 -9.93 3.37
C ASN A 20 -27.15 -11.13 2.85
N PHE A 21 -27.25 -11.49 1.57
CA PHE A 21 -26.44 -12.52 0.92
C PHE A 21 -25.24 -11.96 0.16
N LEU A 22 -25.10 -10.63 0.07
CA LEU A 22 -24.07 -9.98 -0.73
C LEU A 22 -22.75 -9.86 0.06
N GLU A 23 -21.80 -10.74 -0.21
CA GLU A 23 -20.48 -10.71 0.44
C GLU A 23 -19.47 -9.78 -0.24
N ILE A 24 -19.55 -9.64 -1.57
CA ILE A 24 -18.62 -8.85 -2.38
C ILE A 24 -19.37 -7.74 -3.10
N LEU A 25 -19.00 -6.50 -2.85
CA LEU A 25 -19.52 -5.32 -3.54
C LEU A 25 -18.40 -4.62 -4.29
N ALA A 26 -18.63 -4.31 -5.57
CA ALA A 26 -17.71 -3.55 -6.40
C ALA A 26 -18.45 -2.40 -7.09
N PHE A 27 -17.82 -1.22 -7.08
CA PHE A 27 -18.24 -0.06 -7.84
C PHE A 27 -17.13 0.31 -8.82
N ASN A 28 -17.47 0.41 -10.10
CA ASN A 28 -16.55 0.80 -11.17
C ASN A 28 -17.07 2.06 -11.87
N ASN A 29 -16.27 3.13 -11.90
CA ASN A 29 -16.64 4.43 -12.44
C ASN A 29 -18.05 4.91 -12.03
N THR A 30 -18.46 4.52 -10.83
CA THR A 30 -19.80 4.78 -10.32
C THR A 30 -19.78 6.01 -9.44
N ILE A 31 -20.67 6.96 -9.74
CA ILE A 31 -20.85 8.16 -8.94
C ILE A 31 -21.94 7.88 -7.91
N ILE A 32 -21.57 7.92 -6.63
CA ILE A 32 -22.53 7.80 -5.53
C ILE A 32 -23.03 9.20 -5.17
N CYS A 33 -24.27 9.48 -5.55
CA CYS A 33 -24.95 10.73 -5.25
C CYS A 33 -25.54 10.67 -3.84
N PHE A 34 -24.78 11.21 -2.87
CA PHE A 34 -25.24 11.34 -1.50
C PHE A 34 -26.20 12.52 -1.37
N GLU A 35 -27.50 12.23 -1.26
CA GLU A 35 -28.57 13.23 -1.17
C GLU A 35 -28.60 13.95 0.20
N LYS A 36 -27.90 13.40 1.20
CA LYS A 36 -27.76 13.98 2.55
C LYS A 36 -26.29 14.09 2.92
N LYS A 37 -25.95 15.10 3.75
CA LYS A 37 -24.59 15.31 4.28
C LYS A 37 -24.07 14.13 5.12
N ASN A 38 -24.98 13.36 5.72
CA ASN A 38 -24.66 12.17 6.50
C ASN A 38 -25.49 10.98 6.00
N LEU A 39 -24.81 9.89 5.68
CA LEU A 39 -25.42 8.64 5.27
C LEU A 39 -25.89 7.86 6.51
N VAL A 40 -27.21 7.79 6.76
CA VAL A 40 -27.76 6.96 7.85
C VAL A 40 -28.27 5.65 7.27
N ILE A 41 -27.57 4.56 7.55
CA ILE A 41 -27.94 3.20 7.13
C ILE A 41 -27.88 2.30 8.35
N ASP A 42 -29.01 1.70 8.68
CA ASP A 42 -29.16 0.80 9.83
C ASP A 42 -29.26 -0.65 9.34
N SER A 43 -28.27 -1.09 8.54
CA SER A 43 -28.26 -2.42 7.93
C SER A 43 -27.09 -3.24 8.43
N ASN A 44 -27.37 -4.48 8.84
CA ASN A 44 -26.32 -5.48 9.10
C ASN A 44 -25.92 -6.12 7.77
N THR A 45 -24.92 -5.55 7.10
CA THR A 45 -24.48 -6.04 5.79
C THR A 45 -23.65 -7.31 5.93
N SER A 46 -23.79 -8.29 5.02
CA SER A 46 -22.86 -9.42 4.91
C SER A 46 -21.59 -9.13 4.11
N ILE A 47 -21.48 -7.90 3.58
CA ILE A 47 -20.34 -7.47 2.77
C ILE A 47 -19.04 -7.58 3.57
N SER A 48 -18.14 -8.45 3.10
CA SER A 48 -16.80 -8.70 3.64
C SER A 48 -15.71 -8.16 2.71
N VAL A 49 -16.02 -7.92 1.44
CA VAL A 49 -15.10 -7.36 0.44
C VAL A 49 -15.75 -6.18 -0.27
N PHE A 50 -15.07 -5.04 -0.28
CA PHE A 50 -15.52 -3.84 -0.99
C PHE A 50 -14.44 -3.30 -1.92
N HIS A 51 -14.76 -3.20 -3.22
CA HIS A 51 -13.91 -2.60 -4.24
C HIS A 51 -14.53 -1.30 -4.72
N PHE A 52 -13.78 -0.20 -4.60
CA PHE A 52 -14.16 1.09 -5.15
C PHE A 52 -13.15 1.49 -6.22
N MET A 53 -13.58 1.45 -7.47
CA MET A 53 -12.84 1.85 -8.66
C MET A 53 -13.54 3.07 -9.25
N GLY A 54 -12.90 4.24 -9.29
CA GLY A 54 -13.58 5.41 -9.85
C GLY A 54 -12.72 6.64 -10.05
N ASN A 55 -13.24 7.57 -10.85
CA ASN A 55 -12.46 8.74 -11.26
C ASN A 55 -12.07 9.66 -10.09
N LYS A 56 -12.94 9.87 -9.08
CA LYS A 56 -12.69 10.69 -7.88
C LYS A 56 -13.52 10.22 -6.68
N VAL A 57 -12.96 10.29 -5.47
CA VAL A 57 -13.73 10.22 -4.20
C VAL A 57 -14.09 11.64 -3.78
N LEU A 58 -15.28 12.10 -4.16
CA LEU A 58 -15.66 13.52 -3.98
C LEU A 58 -16.00 13.90 -2.53
N LEU A 59 -16.29 12.94 -1.63
CA LEU A 59 -16.72 13.23 -0.25
C LEU A 59 -16.16 12.21 0.76
N PRO A 60 -14.99 12.48 1.38
CA PRO A 60 -14.34 11.57 2.32
C PRO A 60 -15.22 11.09 3.48
N LYS A 61 -16.07 11.96 4.05
CA LYS A 61 -16.97 11.61 5.15
C LYS A 61 -17.99 10.54 4.74
N ASN A 62 -18.63 10.69 3.58
CA ASN A 62 -19.63 9.73 3.11
C ASN A 62 -19.02 8.39 2.71
N PHE A 63 -17.81 8.42 2.14
CA PHE A 63 -17.06 7.20 1.86
C PHE A 63 -16.68 6.45 3.14
N LEU A 64 -16.21 7.16 4.17
CA LEU A 64 -15.98 6.56 5.49
C LEU A 64 -17.27 6.04 6.12
N THR A 65 -18.38 6.78 6.01
CA THR A 65 -19.67 6.29 6.51
C THR A 65 -20.10 5.01 5.78
N LEU A 66 -19.88 4.92 4.46
CA LEU A 66 -20.14 3.71 3.69
C LEU A 66 -19.30 2.52 4.16
N ILE A 67 -18.00 2.72 4.41
CA ILE A 67 -17.13 1.71 5.02
C ILE A 67 -17.64 1.33 6.42
N ASN A 68 -18.07 2.32 7.21
CA ASN A 68 -18.52 2.12 8.58
C ASN A 68 -19.83 1.33 8.69
N VAL A 69 -20.73 1.42 7.73
CA VAL A 69 -21.96 0.63 7.75
C VAL A 69 -21.70 -0.84 7.36
N MET A 70 -20.61 -1.12 6.64
CA MET A 70 -20.18 -2.48 6.32
C MET A 70 -19.51 -3.14 7.53
N LYS A 71 -20.30 -3.67 8.46
CA LYS A 71 -19.79 -4.22 9.75
C LYS A 71 -18.82 -5.37 9.59
N ASN A 72 -19.03 -6.22 8.60
CA ASN A 72 -18.23 -7.42 8.34
C ASN A 72 -17.07 -7.18 7.36
N LEU A 73 -16.79 -5.93 6.99
CA LEU A 73 -15.77 -5.61 5.98
C LEU A 73 -14.37 -6.02 6.46
N GLU A 74 -13.77 -6.98 5.75
CA GLU A 74 -12.41 -7.48 6.00
C GLU A 74 -11.42 -7.02 4.94
N THR A 75 -11.87 -6.79 3.70
CA THR A 75 -11.02 -6.38 2.58
C THR A 75 -11.57 -5.13 1.90
N LEU A 76 -10.72 -4.11 1.75
CA LEU A 76 -11.03 -2.87 1.08
C LEU A 76 -10.01 -2.61 -0.03
N LYS A 77 -10.49 -2.50 -1.27
CA LYS A 77 -9.69 -2.04 -2.42
C LYS A 77 -10.20 -0.69 -2.89
N ILE A 78 -9.29 0.28 -3.02
CA ILE A 78 -9.56 1.62 -3.54
C ILE A 78 -8.64 1.83 -4.74
N GLU A 79 -9.23 2.12 -5.89
CA GLU A 79 -8.54 2.40 -7.14
C GLU A 79 -9.14 3.66 -7.75
N VAL A 80 -8.34 4.72 -7.89
CA VAL A 80 -8.87 5.99 -8.37
C VAL A 80 -7.95 6.72 -9.34
N CYS A 81 -8.53 7.53 -10.23
CA CYS A 81 -7.72 8.31 -11.17
C CYS A 81 -6.96 9.43 -10.47
N ASP A 82 -7.67 10.27 -9.70
CA ASP A 82 -7.09 11.30 -8.86
C ASP A 82 -7.70 11.21 -7.46
N LEU A 83 -6.83 11.25 -6.47
CA LEU A 83 -7.17 11.06 -5.08
C LEU A 83 -6.96 12.37 -4.33
N GLN A 84 -7.90 13.29 -4.51
CA GLN A 84 -8.00 14.49 -3.68
C GLN A 84 -8.79 14.18 -2.41
N PHE A 85 -8.21 13.40 -1.49
CA PHE A 85 -8.69 13.45 -0.11
C PHE A 85 -8.32 14.82 0.44
N LEU A 86 -9.25 15.79 0.34
CA LEU A 86 -9.12 17.08 1.00
C LEU A 86 -8.79 16.84 2.48
N PRO A 87 -7.76 17.49 3.03
CA PRO A 87 -7.39 17.37 4.44
C PRO A 87 -8.43 18.11 5.26
N ILE A 88 -9.55 17.47 5.56
CA ILE A 88 -10.52 18.03 6.49
C ILE A 88 -10.92 16.93 7.46
N PHE A 89 -9.91 16.49 8.21
CA PHE A 89 -10.10 15.56 9.29
C PHE A 89 -9.27 16.01 10.49
N THR A 90 -9.62 17.18 11.03
CA THR A 90 -9.12 17.64 12.33
C THR A 90 -9.77 16.88 13.50
N ASP A 91 -10.93 16.24 13.27
CA ASP A 91 -11.73 15.57 14.33
C ASP A 91 -12.06 14.10 13.99
N ILE A 92 -11.08 13.20 13.98
CA ILE A 92 -11.29 11.75 13.72
C ILE A 92 -11.40 10.92 15.00
N CYS A 93 -11.85 11.51 16.10
CA CYS A 93 -12.07 10.75 17.33
C CYS A 93 -13.26 9.77 17.20
N ASP A 94 -14.15 9.97 16.21
CA ASP A 94 -15.46 9.30 16.16
C ASP A 94 -15.62 8.26 15.04
N VAL A 95 -14.55 7.87 14.33
CA VAL A 95 -14.66 6.80 13.33
C VAL A 95 -14.49 5.45 14.04
N PRO A 96 -15.54 4.60 14.11
CA PRO A 96 -15.45 3.30 14.73
C PRO A 96 -14.43 2.43 13.97
N LYS A 97 -13.41 1.97 14.70
CA LYS A 97 -12.34 1.12 14.15
C LYS A 97 -12.94 -0.18 13.62
N LYS A 98 -12.60 -0.54 12.39
CA LYS A 98 -12.97 -1.83 11.79
C LYS A 98 -11.90 -2.88 12.06
N VAL A 99 -12.30 -4.13 11.95
CA VAL A 99 -11.38 -5.28 11.88
C VAL A 99 -11.01 -5.53 10.41
N LEU A 100 -10.55 -4.48 9.72
CA LEU A 100 -10.09 -4.63 8.34
C LEU A 100 -8.79 -5.43 8.35
N LYS A 101 -8.74 -6.51 7.58
CA LYS A 101 -7.56 -7.39 7.47
C LYS A 101 -6.70 -7.02 6.27
N SER A 102 -7.30 -6.54 5.18
CA SER A 102 -6.61 -6.22 3.93
C SER A 102 -7.02 -4.86 3.38
N LEU A 103 -6.02 -4.04 3.01
CA LEU A 103 -6.21 -2.75 2.38
C LEU A 103 -5.34 -2.63 1.12
N ILE A 104 -5.95 -2.27 0.00
CA ILE A 104 -5.25 -2.04 -1.28
C ILE A 104 -5.63 -0.65 -1.77
N ILE A 105 -4.62 0.19 -2.04
CA ILE A 105 -4.80 1.56 -2.54
C ILE A 105 -4.00 1.72 -3.82
N ILE A 106 -4.66 2.11 -4.90
CA ILE A 106 -4.06 2.35 -6.20
C ILE A 106 -4.51 3.72 -6.68
N VAL A 107 -3.58 4.59 -7.07
CA VAL A 107 -3.89 5.87 -7.70
C VAL A 107 -3.32 5.90 -9.11
N ALA A 108 -4.08 6.39 -10.10
CA ALA A 108 -3.58 6.42 -11.47
C ALA A 108 -2.72 7.67 -11.75
N SER A 109 -3.00 8.82 -11.11
CA SER A 109 -2.23 10.05 -11.32
C SER A 109 -0.97 10.10 -10.47
N GLU A 110 0.15 10.49 -11.07
CA GLU A 110 1.48 10.59 -10.45
C GLU A 110 1.61 11.65 -9.33
N PHE A 111 0.60 12.51 -9.14
CA PHE A 111 0.73 13.72 -8.30
C PHE A 111 -0.23 13.80 -7.11
N SER A 112 -0.95 12.73 -6.77
CA SER A 112 -1.86 12.79 -5.62
C SER A 112 -1.09 12.72 -4.30
N THR A 113 -1.09 13.82 -3.55
CA THR A 113 -0.73 13.83 -2.13
C THR A 113 -1.91 13.27 -1.32
N MET A 114 -1.80 12.03 -0.86
CA MET A 114 -2.78 11.49 0.07
C MET A 114 -2.38 11.87 1.50
N TYR A 115 -3.31 12.43 2.26
CA TYR A 115 -3.19 12.34 3.72
C TYR A 115 -3.58 10.93 4.12
N LEU A 116 -2.60 10.03 4.22
CA LEU A 116 -2.81 8.62 4.56
C LEU A 116 -3.34 8.41 5.97
N TYR A 117 -3.57 9.50 6.72
CA TYR A 117 -4.22 9.48 8.01
C TYR A 117 -5.53 8.69 8.01
N PHE A 118 -6.24 8.59 6.87
CA PHE A 118 -7.41 7.71 6.76
C PHE A 118 -7.09 6.25 7.12
N ILE A 119 -5.90 5.73 6.78
CA ILE A 119 -5.49 4.36 7.12
C ILE A 119 -5.50 4.17 8.64
N ARG A 120 -5.08 5.19 9.39
CA ARG A 120 -5.09 5.17 10.87
C ARG A 120 -6.50 5.13 11.46
N CYS A 121 -7.51 5.50 10.69
CA CYS A 121 -8.91 5.52 11.09
C CYS A 121 -9.63 4.20 10.77
N VAL A 122 -9.16 3.49 9.74
CA VAL A 122 -9.90 2.35 9.19
C VAL A 122 -9.71 1.10 10.05
N SER A 123 -8.51 0.77 10.51
CA SER A 123 -8.30 -0.40 11.37
C SER A 123 -6.97 -0.37 12.12
N ASP A 124 -6.88 -1.08 13.25
CA ASP A 124 -5.61 -1.40 13.91
C ASP A 124 -5.15 -2.86 13.64
N ASP A 125 -5.98 -3.68 12.99
CA ASP A 125 -5.78 -5.13 12.80
C ASP A 125 -5.39 -5.50 11.37
N LEU A 126 -4.90 -4.54 10.59
CA LEU A 126 -4.42 -4.77 9.24
C LEU A 126 -3.32 -5.82 9.22
N LYS A 127 -3.54 -6.83 8.39
CA LYS A 127 -2.63 -7.94 8.14
C LYS A 127 -1.91 -7.75 6.81
N HIS A 128 -2.62 -7.29 5.79
CA HIS A 128 -2.13 -7.13 4.43
C HIS A 128 -2.35 -5.70 3.94
N MET A 129 -1.32 -5.08 3.34
CA MET A 129 -1.42 -3.76 2.76
C MET A 129 -0.69 -3.66 1.43
N GLU A 130 -1.35 -3.04 0.46
CA GLU A 130 -0.71 -2.61 -0.80
C GLU A 130 -1.00 -1.14 -1.08
N ILE A 131 0.04 -0.41 -1.49
CA ILE A 131 -0.04 1.00 -1.86
C ILE A 131 0.70 1.19 -3.17
N HIS A 132 0.03 1.81 -4.14
CA HIS A 132 0.55 2.03 -5.48
C HIS A 132 0.40 3.49 -5.89
N ASN A 133 1.45 4.06 -6.49
CA ASN A 133 1.47 5.36 -7.14
C ASN A 133 1.05 6.54 -6.22
N LEU A 134 1.53 6.57 -4.98
CA LEU A 134 1.27 7.66 -4.04
C LEU A 134 2.52 8.51 -3.76
N THR A 135 2.31 9.78 -3.44
CA THR A 135 3.36 10.64 -2.87
C THR A 135 3.24 10.71 -1.35
N PHE A 136 4.26 10.23 -0.65
CA PHE A 136 4.46 10.40 0.79
C PHE A 136 5.25 11.68 1.05
N ASN A 137 4.94 12.37 2.14
CA ASN A 137 5.69 13.53 2.61
C ASN A 137 5.93 13.48 4.13
N GLU A 138 6.59 14.49 4.69
CA GLU A 138 6.89 14.60 6.11
C GLU A 138 5.69 14.39 7.05
N LYS A 139 4.46 14.71 6.61
CA LYS A 139 3.25 14.51 7.42
C LYS A 139 2.82 13.05 7.52
N ASP A 140 3.31 12.19 6.63
CA ASP A 140 3.06 10.75 6.62
C ASP A 140 4.09 9.98 7.47
N ARG A 141 5.00 10.70 8.15
CA ARG A 141 5.93 10.10 9.11
C ARG A 141 5.15 9.30 10.16
N PHE A 142 5.68 8.12 10.48
CA PHE A 142 5.07 7.19 11.44
C PHE A 142 3.70 6.62 11.05
N ILE A 143 3.23 6.79 9.80
CA ILE A 143 1.90 6.32 9.39
C ILE A 143 1.67 4.82 9.63
N PHE A 144 2.72 4.00 9.59
CA PHE A 144 2.65 2.56 9.82
C PHE A 144 2.95 2.11 11.26
N THR A 145 3.16 3.05 12.18
CA THR A 145 3.55 2.75 13.58
C THR A 145 2.54 1.88 14.34
N ARG A 146 1.27 1.82 13.93
CA ARG A 146 0.25 1.04 14.63
C ARG A 146 0.11 -0.40 14.12
N PHE A 147 0.57 -0.70 12.91
CA PHE A 147 0.31 -1.98 12.25
C PHE A 147 1.37 -3.04 12.58
N VAL A 148 1.62 -3.25 13.87
CA VAL A 148 2.65 -4.19 14.35
C VAL A 148 2.34 -5.65 14.02
N LYS A 149 1.07 -5.98 13.74
CA LYS A 149 0.61 -7.32 13.35
C LYS A 149 0.56 -7.55 11.83
N MET A 150 0.93 -6.55 11.02
CA MET A 150 0.93 -6.69 9.56
C MET A 150 2.01 -7.70 9.16
N TRP A 151 1.68 -8.64 8.28
CA TRP A 151 2.59 -9.68 7.78
C TRP A 151 3.02 -9.41 6.34
N TYR A 152 2.22 -8.66 5.57
CA TYR A 152 2.52 -8.32 4.18
C TYR A 152 2.38 -6.82 3.92
N LEU A 153 3.41 -6.21 3.33
CA LEU A 153 3.39 -4.85 2.83
C LEU A 153 3.95 -4.78 1.41
N LYS A 154 3.20 -4.16 0.49
CA LYS A 154 3.68 -3.79 -0.83
C LYS A 154 3.57 -2.30 -1.06
N ILE A 155 4.66 -1.67 -1.50
CA ILE A 155 4.69 -0.27 -1.92
C ILE A 155 5.27 -0.21 -3.33
N SER A 156 4.51 0.32 -4.28
CA SER A 156 4.90 0.35 -5.70
C SER A 156 4.78 1.75 -6.28
N ASN A 157 5.83 2.17 -6.98
CA ASN A 157 5.97 3.43 -7.72
C ASN A 157 5.54 4.65 -6.88
N CYS A 158 5.92 4.66 -5.61
CA CYS A 158 5.58 5.75 -4.70
C CYS A 158 6.74 6.75 -4.62
N SER A 159 6.43 8.04 -4.53
CA SER A 159 7.41 9.11 -4.35
C SER A 159 7.50 9.49 -2.87
N PHE A 160 8.71 9.71 -2.36
CA PHE A 160 8.92 10.18 -1.00
C PHE A 160 9.55 11.58 -1.02
N LYS A 161 8.85 12.58 -0.47
CA LYS A 161 9.26 13.99 -0.48
C LYS A 161 9.60 14.46 0.92
N GLY A 162 10.89 14.63 1.21
CA GLY A 162 11.38 15.05 2.53
C GLY A 162 11.24 13.99 3.62
N ILE A 163 11.03 12.74 3.23
CA ILE A 163 10.90 11.59 4.12
C ILE A 163 11.46 10.35 3.41
N ASN A 164 11.88 9.33 4.15
CA ASN A 164 12.34 8.05 3.64
C ASN A 164 11.40 6.91 4.05
N PHE A 165 11.57 5.72 3.45
CA PHE A 165 10.70 4.58 3.71
C PHE A 165 10.72 4.15 5.20
N ASN A 166 11.91 4.06 5.81
CA ASN A 166 12.07 3.69 7.22
C ASN A 166 11.36 4.66 8.19
N GLU A 167 11.22 5.93 7.83
CA GLU A 167 10.60 6.97 8.66
C GLU A 167 9.08 6.86 8.74
N MET A 168 8.46 6.00 7.94
CA MET A 168 7.04 5.64 8.08
C MET A 168 6.77 4.74 9.30
N PHE A 169 7.82 4.21 9.93
CA PHE A 169 7.77 3.26 11.03
C PHE A 169 8.41 3.84 12.30
N SER A 170 8.09 3.22 13.43
CA SER A 170 8.76 3.49 14.70
C SER A 170 9.87 2.48 14.92
N LEU A 171 11.09 2.96 15.14
CA LEU A 171 12.27 2.12 15.39
C LEU A 171 12.20 1.33 16.72
N TYR A 172 11.25 1.66 17.60
CA TYR A 172 11.13 1.06 18.94
C TYR A 172 10.06 -0.05 19.01
N LYS A 173 9.49 -0.45 17.88
CA LYS A 173 8.42 -1.46 17.81
C LYS A 173 8.88 -2.71 17.09
N GLU A 174 8.42 -3.85 17.59
CA GLU A 174 8.53 -5.12 16.90
C GLU A 174 7.38 -5.26 15.91
N TYR A 175 7.71 -5.46 14.63
CA TYR A 175 6.76 -5.66 13.55
C TYR A 175 6.79 -7.13 13.08
N LYS A 176 5.62 -7.66 12.73
CA LYS A 176 5.45 -9.06 12.28
C LYS A 176 5.51 -9.27 10.77
N PHE A 177 6.16 -8.35 10.03
CA PHE A 177 6.30 -8.47 8.59
C PHE A 177 7.02 -9.77 8.23
N THR A 178 6.38 -10.62 7.44
CA THR A 178 7.00 -11.81 6.84
C THR A 178 7.40 -11.54 5.40
N CYS A 179 6.70 -10.63 4.72
CA CYS A 179 6.97 -10.25 3.33
C CYS A 179 6.89 -8.73 3.15
N ILE A 180 7.92 -8.15 2.54
CA ILE A 180 7.93 -6.75 2.07
C ILE A 180 8.30 -6.72 0.59
N ALA A 181 7.47 -6.06 -0.21
CA ALA A 181 7.69 -5.86 -1.63
C ALA A 181 7.73 -4.37 -1.98
N LEU A 182 8.88 -3.90 -2.45
CA LEU A 182 9.13 -2.52 -2.83
C LEU A 182 9.34 -2.49 -4.34
N THR A 183 8.69 -1.55 -5.02
CA THR A 183 8.80 -1.42 -6.48
C THR A 183 8.96 0.03 -6.88
N GLY A 184 9.95 0.36 -7.71
CA GLY A 184 10.07 1.70 -8.30
C GLY A 184 10.32 2.81 -7.27
N ILE A 185 11.08 2.53 -6.20
CA ILE A 185 11.41 3.52 -5.16
C ILE A 185 12.93 3.60 -4.93
N ASP A 186 13.39 4.74 -4.45
CA ASP A 186 14.76 4.91 -3.97
C ASP A 186 14.93 4.24 -2.59
N ILE A 187 16.06 3.55 -2.39
CA ILE A 187 16.40 2.82 -1.17
C ILE A 187 17.70 3.37 -0.59
N LEU A 188 17.63 3.91 0.62
CA LEU A 188 18.77 4.42 1.36
C LEU A 188 19.33 3.36 2.33
N ILE A 189 20.52 3.62 2.90
CA ILE A 189 21.13 2.70 3.85
C ILE A 189 20.28 2.54 5.12
N GLU A 190 19.62 3.60 5.57
CA GLU A 190 18.70 3.59 6.72
C GLU A 190 17.49 2.68 6.47
N ASP A 191 17.00 2.59 5.23
CA ASP A 191 15.92 1.67 4.84
C ASP A 191 16.37 0.21 4.97
N VAL A 192 17.58 -0.10 4.50
CA VAL A 192 18.15 -1.45 4.63
C VAL A 192 18.39 -1.81 6.10
N ILE A 193 18.88 -0.86 6.91
CA ILE A 193 19.07 -1.05 8.36
C ILE A 193 17.73 -1.32 9.05
N PHE A 194 16.67 -0.59 8.69
CA PHE A 194 15.34 -0.85 9.21
C PHE A 194 14.85 -2.26 8.84
N LEU A 195 14.95 -2.64 7.56
CA LEU A 195 14.52 -3.95 7.06
C LEU A 195 15.27 -5.10 7.76
N LYS A 196 16.56 -4.95 8.01
CA LYS A 196 17.38 -5.91 8.78
C LYS A 196 16.83 -6.16 10.18
N ASN A 197 16.25 -5.15 10.83
CA ASN A 197 15.75 -5.27 12.20
C ASN A 197 14.38 -5.96 12.29
N LEU A 198 13.79 -6.35 11.15
CA LEU A 198 12.52 -7.08 11.11
C LEU A 198 12.75 -8.58 11.31
N SER A 199 12.67 -9.03 12.55
CA SER A 199 12.98 -10.42 12.97
C SER A 199 12.12 -11.51 12.32
N HIS A 200 10.92 -11.17 11.85
CA HIS A 200 9.99 -12.12 11.22
C HIS A 200 10.08 -12.15 9.69
N LEU A 201 10.93 -11.31 9.09
CA LEU A 201 11.00 -11.13 7.64
C LEU A 201 11.63 -12.36 6.98
N THR A 202 10.85 -13.02 6.12
CA THR A 202 11.29 -14.20 5.35
C THR A 202 11.40 -13.92 3.86
N GLU A 203 10.70 -12.90 3.36
CA GLU A 203 10.66 -12.56 1.94
C GLU A 203 10.87 -11.05 1.74
N LEU A 204 11.80 -10.70 0.86
CA LEU A 204 12.09 -9.31 0.52
C LEU A 204 12.21 -9.18 -0.99
N ASN A 205 11.38 -8.32 -1.58
CA ASN A 205 11.34 -8.12 -3.02
C ASN A 205 11.63 -6.66 -3.36
N PHE A 206 12.65 -6.42 -4.17
CA PHE A 206 12.99 -5.13 -4.76
C PHE A 206 12.82 -5.23 -6.28
N ASN A 207 11.81 -4.55 -6.83
CA ASN A 207 11.57 -4.50 -8.27
C ASN A 207 11.79 -3.08 -8.79
N ASN A 208 12.70 -2.88 -9.73
CA ASN A 208 13.00 -1.56 -10.26
C ASN A 208 13.34 -0.52 -9.18
N CYS A 209 13.91 -0.94 -8.04
CA CYS A 209 14.33 -0.03 -6.99
C CYS A 209 15.75 0.48 -7.25
N HIS A 210 16.02 1.71 -6.81
CA HIS A 210 17.32 2.35 -6.97
C HIS A 210 18.01 2.47 -5.60
N PHE A 211 19.13 1.76 -5.41
CA PHE A 211 19.86 1.79 -4.15
C PHE A 211 20.86 2.95 -4.16
N ILE A 212 20.47 4.03 -3.49
CA ILE A 212 21.24 5.27 -3.38
C ILE A 212 22.57 4.99 -2.67
N GLU A 213 23.65 5.60 -3.15
CA GLU A 213 24.99 5.53 -2.53
C GLU A 213 25.48 4.11 -2.24
N ARG A 214 25.10 3.14 -3.10
CA ARG A 214 25.43 1.72 -2.93
C ARG A 214 24.91 1.14 -1.61
N SER A 215 23.76 1.61 -1.12
CA SER A 215 23.10 1.10 0.09
C SER A 215 22.86 -0.42 0.07
N TYR A 216 22.77 -1.01 -1.13
CA TYR A 216 22.70 -2.46 -1.34
C TYR A 216 23.86 -3.25 -0.70
N LEU A 217 25.03 -2.65 -0.48
CA LEU A 217 26.16 -3.29 0.19
C LEU A 217 25.82 -3.71 1.64
N SER A 218 24.75 -3.16 2.22
CA SER A 218 24.24 -3.53 3.54
C SER A 218 23.34 -4.77 3.53
N LEU A 219 22.90 -5.22 2.35
CA LEU A 219 22.20 -6.49 2.16
C LEU A 219 23.20 -7.63 2.25
N THR A 220 23.54 -8.03 3.48
CA THR A 220 24.47 -9.14 3.74
C THR A 220 23.74 -10.33 4.33
N LYS A 221 24.23 -11.55 4.07
CA LYS A 221 23.69 -12.80 4.63
C LYS A 221 23.73 -12.80 6.16
N LYS A 222 24.74 -12.15 6.74
CA LYS A 222 24.84 -11.93 8.20
C LYS A 222 23.65 -11.13 8.72
N ASN A 223 23.23 -10.09 7.99
CA ASN A 223 22.14 -9.21 8.39
C ASN A 223 20.77 -9.83 8.12
N PHE A 224 20.66 -10.69 7.12
CA PHE A 224 19.40 -11.25 6.64
C PHE A 224 19.37 -12.78 6.70
N SER A 225 19.90 -13.35 7.78
CA SER A 225 20.01 -14.81 7.93
C SER A 225 18.68 -15.55 8.01
N GLY A 226 17.58 -14.84 8.34
CA GLY A 226 16.22 -15.38 8.37
C GLY A 226 15.48 -15.33 7.02
N LEU A 227 16.03 -14.67 6.00
CA LEU A 227 15.41 -14.62 4.68
C LEU A 227 15.41 -15.99 4.02
N LYS A 228 14.26 -16.37 3.48
CA LYS A 228 14.05 -17.52 2.60
C LYS A 228 14.04 -17.11 1.14
N LEU A 229 13.67 -15.87 0.85
CA LEU A 229 13.62 -15.34 -0.50
C LEU A 229 14.04 -13.87 -0.51
N LEU A 230 15.01 -13.55 -1.37
CA LEU A 230 15.39 -12.22 -1.77
C LEU A 230 15.24 -12.12 -3.29
N VAL A 231 14.28 -11.33 -3.74
CA VAL A 231 14.11 -11.01 -5.16
C VAL A 231 14.64 -9.61 -5.42
N CYS A 232 15.56 -9.50 -6.37
CA CYS A 232 16.00 -8.21 -6.91
C CYS A 232 15.84 -8.24 -8.43
N ASN A 233 14.82 -7.54 -8.92
CA ASN A 233 14.59 -7.36 -10.35
C ASN A 233 14.93 -5.93 -10.70
N ILE A 234 15.84 -5.70 -11.65
CA ILE A 234 16.20 -4.34 -12.06
C ILE A 234 15.90 -4.17 -13.54
N PHE A 235 15.17 -3.11 -13.87
CA PHE A 235 14.84 -2.70 -15.22
C PHE A 235 15.57 -1.40 -15.52
N PHE A 236 16.06 -1.24 -16.76
CA PHE A 236 16.81 -0.06 -17.16
C PHE A 236 16.32 0.50 -18.48
N GLU A 237 16.35 1.82 -18.57
CA GLU A 237 16.42 2.55 -19.84
C GLU A 237 17.92 2.79 -20.16
N ASP A 238 18.27 2.68 -21.44
CA ASP A 238 19.60 2.34 -22.01
C ASP A 238 20.76 3.32 -21.71
N SER A 239 21.12 3.50 -20.43
CA SER A 239 22.25 4.34 -19.98
C SER A 239 23.42 3.49 -19.49
N ARG A 240 24.63 3.75 -20.02
CA ARG A 240 25.87 3.03 -19.65
C ARG A 240 26.16 3.06 -18.14
N ALA A 241 25.90 4.18 -17.47
CA ALA A 241 26.11 4.29 -16.02
C ALA A 241 25.18 3.36 -15.21
N PHE A 242 23.95 3.13 -15.70
CA PHE A 242 23.01 2.21 -15.08
C PHE A 242 23.39 0.73 -15.34
N VAL A 243 23.97 0.43 -16.50
CA VAL A 243 24.46 -0.92 -16.83
C VAL A 243 25.60 -1.36 -15.89
N ASP A 244 26.55 -0.48 -15.60
CA ASP A 244 27.67 -0.82 -14.71
C ASP A 244 27.20 -0.97 -13.26
N TYR A 245 26.32 -0.08 -12.79
CA TYR A 245 25.68 -0.20 -11.47
C TYR A 245 24.90 -1.52 -11.32
N SER A 246 24.15 -1.94 -12.35
CA SER A 246 23.44 -3.22 -12.37
C SER A 246 24.39 -4.40 -12.14
N LYS A 247 25.49 -4.43 -12.90
CA LYS A 247 26.47 -5.52 -12.83
C LYS A 247 27.09 -5.59 -11.45
N ASP A 248 27.47 -4.44 -10.88
CA ASP A 248 28.01 -4.36 -9.53
C ASP A 248 27.01 -4.88 -8.48
N LEU A 249 25.74 -4.46 -8.56
CA LEU A 249 24.68 -4.94 -7.68
C LEU A 249 24.48 -6.45 -7.79
N THR A 250 24.31 -6.95 -9.02
CA THR A 250 24.09 -8.39 -9.27
C THR A 250 25.27 -9.22 -8.81
N MET A 251 26.50 -8.81 -9.15
CA MET A 251 27.72 -9.51 -8.75
C MET A 251 27.85 -9.56 -7.22
N PHE A 252 27.59 -8.45 -6.54
CA PHE A 252 27.58 -8.40 -5.09
C PHE A 252 26.54 -9.37 -4.50
N LEU A 253 25.27 -9.26 -4.89
CA LEU A 253 24.19 -10.08 -4.34
C LEU A 253 24.40 -11.57 -4.62
N SER A 254 24.86 -11.94 -5.81
CA SER A 254 25.18 -13.32 -6.16
C SER A 254 26.34 -13.89 -5.34
N THR A 255 27.33 -13.05 -4.99
CA THR A 255 28.44 -13.44 -4.12
C THR A 255 27.98 -13.60 -2.67
N GLU A 256 27.12 -12.70 -2.19
CA GLU A 256 26.70 -12.63 -0.79
C GLU A 256 25.61 -13.67 -0.43
N PHE A 257 24.69 -13.97 -1.35
CA PHE A 257 23.52 -14.84 -1.11
C PHE A 257 23.51 -16.12 -1.97
N SER A 258 24.65 -16.57 -2.50
CA SER A 258 24.73 -17.78 -3.34
C SER A 258 23.91 -18.98 -2.77
N GLY A 259 22.96 -19.53 -3.54
CA GLY A 259 22.09 -20.66 -3.17
C GLY A 259 20.58 -20.39 -3.27
N ASP A 260 19.76 -21.15 -2.55
CA ASP A 260 18.27 -21.17 -2.62
C ASP A 260 17.55 -19.89 -2.15
N VAL A 261 18.28 -18.92 -1.58
CA VAL A 261 17.70 -17.72 -0.97
C VAL A 261 17.53 -16.59 -1.99
N LEU A 262 18.25 -16.63 -3.11
CA LEU A 262 18.37 -15.50 -4.02
C LEU A 262 17.75 -15.78 -5.38
N HIS A 263 16.85 -14.90 -5.80
CA HIS A 263 16.39 -14.80 -7.19
C HIS A 263 16.69 -13.40 -7.73
N VAL A 264 17.77 -13.26 -8.51
CA VAL A 264 18.08 -12.01 -9.23
C VAL A 264 17.70 -12.17 -10.69
N GLN A 265 16.88 -11.26 -11.21
CA GLN A 265 16.58 -11.16 -12.63
C GLN A 265 16.97 -9.77 -13.15
N ASN A 266 17.93 -9.73 -14.06
CA ASN A 266 18.25 -8.52 -14.81
C ASN A 266 17.49 -8.55 -16.14
N VAL A 267 16.64 -7.55 -16.39
CA VAL A 267 15.92 -7.42 -17.65
C VAL A 267 16.42 -6.18 -18.38
N PHE A 268 17.19 -6.40 -19.45
CA PHE A 268 17.61 -5.35 -20.36
C PHE A 268 16.53 -5.14 -21.43
N ASN A 269 15.82 -4.02 -21.37
CA ASN A 269 14.95 -3.61 -22.47
C ASN A 269 15.79 -2.77 -23.44
N HIS A 270 16.24 -3.41 -24.52
CA HIS A 270 16.74 -2.69 -25.69
C HIS A 270 15.55 -2.08 -26.42
N PHE A 271 15.25 -0.81 -26.13
CA PHE A 271 14.41 -0.03 -27.04
C PHE A 271 15.26 0.29 -28.27
N SER A 272 14.93 -0.35 -29.39
CA SER A 272 15.54 -0.12 -30.71
C SER A 272 14.86 1.03 -31.43
#